data_AF-X1R8P4-F1
#
_entry.id   AF-X1R8P4-F1
#
_cell.length_a   1.000
_cell.length_b   1.000
_cell.length_c   1.000
_cell.angle_alpha   90.00
_cell.angle_beta   90.00
_cell.angle_gamma   90.00
#
_symmetry.space_group_name_H-M   'P 1'
#
loop_
_entity.id
_entity.type
_entity.pdbx_description
1 polymer ?
#
loop_
_entity_poly.entity_id
_entity_poly.type
_entity_poly.pdbx_seq_one_letter_code
_entity_poly.pdbx_strand_id
1 'polypeptide(L)' 'MANIEFRVKPHGILPGNQMVEFCRDGVFVAGIYPHEDGIRIVSKYMDGVKQESGYPPAVVVHLNKV' A
#
# COMPACT_ATOMS: atom_id res chain seq x y z
N MET A 1 -2.45 6.29 23.04
CA MET A 1 -2.47 6.57 21.58
C MET A 1 -1.59 5.52 20.93
N ALA A 2 -2.04 4.88 19.85
CA ALA A 2 -1.19 3.95 19.11
C ALA A 2 -0.05 4.73 18.44
N ASN A 3 1.15 4.17 18.45
CA ASN A 3 2.29 4.77 17.76
C ASN A 3 2.13 4.57 16.25
N ILE A 4 2.21 5.64 15.47
CA ILE A 4 2.02 5.63 14.02
C ILE A 4 3.33 5.98 13.33
N GLU A 5 3.72 5.20 12.34
CA GLU A 5 4.97 5.38 11.62
C GLU A 5 4.78 5.14 10.12
N PHE A 6 5.45 5.95 9.31
CA PHE A 6 5.59 5.73 7.87
C PHE A 6 7.04 5.37 7.54
N ARG A 7 7.27 4.26 6.84
CA ARG A 7 8.61 3.80 6.46
C ARG A 7 8.73 3.68 4.95
N VAL A 8 9.76 4.26 4.36
CA VAL A 8 10.07 4.03 2.94
C VAL A 8 11.04 2.85 2.83
N LYS A 9 10.67 1.84 2.06
CA LYS A 9 11.48 0.63 1.86
C LYS A 9 11.45 0.15 0.40
N PRO A 10 12.42 -0.66 -0.04
CA PRO A 10 12.31 -1.38 -1.31
C PRO A 10 11.05 -2.27 -1.33
N HIS A 11 10.38 -2.34 -2.47
CA HIS A 11 9.21 -3.19 -2.65
C HIS A 11 9.64 -4.65 -2.85
N GLY A 12 9.34 -5.52 -1.89
CA GLY A 12 9.83 -6.91 -1.89
C GLY A 12 9.39 -7.77 -3.08
N ILE A 13 8.28 -7.41 -3.74
CA ILE A 13 7.72 -8.16 -4.89
C ILE A 13 7.98 -7.47 -6.24
N LEU A 14 8.25 -6.15 -6.24
CA LEU A 14 8.37 -5.34 -7.46
C LEU A 14 9.80 -4.79 -7.49
N PRO A 15 10.75 -5.51 -8.10
CA PRO A 15 12.15 -5.12 -8.10
C PRO A 15 12.34 -3.72 -8.64
N GLY A 16 13.18 -2.93 -7.97
CA GLY A 16 13.46 -1.54 -8.37
C GLY A 16 12.43 -0.52 -7.89
N ASN A 17 11.26 -0.94 -7.40
CA ASN A 17 10.25 -0.03 -6.86
C ASN A 17 10.45 0.21 -5.36
N GLN A 18 10.00 1.38 -4.90
CA GLN A 18 9.86 1.68 -3.47
C GLN A 18 8.39 1.52 -3.03
N MET A 19 8.21 1.32 -1.73
CA MET A 19 6.92 1.29 -1.05
C MET A 19 6.99 2.12 0.23
N VAL A 20 5.91 2.83 0.53
CA VAL A 20 5.65 3.39 1.86
C VAL A 20 4.86 2.38 2.66
N GLU A 21 5.42 1.91 3.78
CA GLU A 21 4.72 1.15 4.79
C GLU A 21 4.07 2.10 5.79
N PHE A 22 2.78 1.92 6.04
CA PHE A 22 2.09 2.44 7.21
C PHE A 22 2.12 1.39 8.32
N CYS A 23 2.75 1.74 9.44
CA CYS A 23 2.87 0.89 10.61
C CYS A 23 2.09 1.49 11.79
N ARG A 24 1.38 0.62 12.53
CA ARG A 24 0.75 0.94 13.81
C ARG A 24 1.35 0.04 14.88
N ASP A 25 1.89 0.64 15.94
CA ASP A 25 2.58 -0.06 17.04
C ASP A 25 3.67 -1.02 16.56
N GLY A 26 4.43 -0.58 15.54
CA GLY A 26 5.51 -1.36 14.91
C GLY A 26 5.04 -2.42 13.90
N VAL A 27 3.74 -2.71 13.81
CA VAL A 27 3.15 -3.70 12.90
C VAL A 27 2.81 -3.07 11.56
N PHE A 28 3.17 -3.73 10.45
CA PHE A 28 2.76 -3.34 9.10
C PHE A 28 1.24 -3.50 8.93
N VAL A 29 0.58 -2.39 8.59
CA VAL A 29 -0.88 -2.33 8.43
C VAL A 29 -1.25 -2.10 6.97
N ALA A 30 -0.59 -1.18 6.27
CA ALA A 30 -0.88 -0.86 4.88
C ALA A 30 0.39 -0.50 4.09
N GLY A 31 0.36 -0.69 2.78
CA GLY A 31 1.43 -0.31 1.87
C GLY A 31 0.93 0.64 0.78
N ILE A 32 1.77 1.56 0.33
CA ILE A 32 1.52 2.46 -0.80
C ILE A 32 2.69 2.38 -1.77
N TYR A 33 2.43 2.13 -3.05
CA TYR A 33 3.47 2.01 -4.08
C TYR A 33 2.96 2.40 -5.47
N PRO A 34 3.87 2.67 -6.44
CA PRO A 34 3.48 3.04 -7.80
C PRO A 34 2.62 1.98 -8.49
N HIS A 35 1.64 2.45 -9.27
CA HIS A 35 0.80 1.66 -10.15
C HIS A 35 0.83 2.29 -11.56
N GLU A 36 0.56 1.53 -12.61
CA GLU A 36 0.59 2.02 -13.99
C GLU A 36 -0.28 3.28 -14.21
N ASP A 37 -1.44 3.32 -13.55
CA ASP A 37 -2.38 4.45 -13.62
C ASP A 37 -2.31 5.45 -12.45
N GLY A 38 -1.34 5.33 -11.55
CA GLY A 38 -1.23 6.20 -10.37
C GLY A 38 -0.54 5.54 -9.17
N ILE A 39 -1.25 5.44 -8.05
CA ILE A 39 -0.76 4.77 -6.84
C ILE A 39 -1.68 3.66 -6.39
N ARG A 40 -1.11 2.56 -5.90
CA ARG A 40 -1.85 1.47 -5.28
C ARG A 40 -1.68 1.53 -3.77
N ILE A 41 -2.80 1.44 -3.05
CA ILE A 41 -2.85 1.32 -1.59
C ILE A 41 -3.34 -0.08 -1.27
N VAL A 42 -2.60 -0.82 -0.45
CA VAL A 42 -2.90 -2.21 -0.08
C VAL A 42 -3.00 -2.35 1.42
N SER A 43 -3.96 -3.13 1.92
CA SER A 43 -3.99 -3.55 3.32
C SER A 43 -4.85 -4.78 3.51
N LYS A 44 -4.39 -5.72 4.35
CA LYS A 44 -5.21 -6.86 4.77
C LYS A 44 -6.39 -6.47 5.67
N TYR A 45 -6.41 -5.22 6.16
CA TYR A 45 -7.46 -4.66 7.00
C TYR A 45 -8.37 -3.69 6.24
N MET A 46 -8.17 -3.54 4.92
CA MET A 46 -9.00 -2.66 4.10
C MET A 46 -10.36 -3.31 3.87
N ASP A 47 -11.41 -2.52 4.10
CA ASP A 47 -12.81 -2.88 3.91
C ASP A 47 -13.43 -2.04 2.79
N GLY A 48 -14.56 -2.48 2.24
CA GLY A 48 -15.30 -1.75 1.22
C GLY A 48 -14.68 -1.76 -0.18
N VAL A 49 -13.67 -2.60 -0.42
CA VAL A 49 -13.04 -2.77 -1.75
C VAL A 49 -13.26 -4.19 -2.28
N LYS A 50 -13.34 -4.32 -3.61
CA LYS A 50 -13.44 -5.63 -4.26
C LYS A 50 -12.11 -6.36 -4.12
N GLN A 51 -12.14 -7.55 -3.52
CA GLN A 51 -10.96 -8.39 -3.39
C GLN A 51 -10.81 -9.30 -4.60
N GLU A 52 -9.62 -9.33 -5.19
CA GLU A 52 -9.23 -10.35 -6.16
C GLU A 52 -8.58 -11.55 -5.44
N SER A 53 -8.94 -12.76 -5.87
CA SER A 53 -8.40 -13.98 -5.25
C SER A 53 -6.88 -14.03 -5.39
N GLY A 54 -6.18 -14.34 -4.30
CA GLY A 54 -4.72 -14.42 -4.26
C GLY A 54 -4.00 -13.11 -3.95
N TYR A 55 -4.72 -11.98 -3.87
CA TYR A 55 -4.13 -10.68 -3.51
C TYR A 55 -4.77 -10.08 -2.24
N PRO A 56 -4.00 -9.36 -1.42
CA PRO A 56 -4.56 -8.52 -0.37
C PRO A 56 -5.51 -7.47 -0.97
N PRO A 57 -6.57 -7.07 -0.24
CA PRO A 57 -7.44 -5.99 -0.68
C PRO A 57 -6.65 -4.71 -0.98
N ALA A 58 -7.00 -4.05 -2.09
CA ALA A 58 -6.31 -2.88 -2.55
C ALA A 58 -7.25 -1.91 -3.27
N VAL A 59 -6.86 -0.64 -3.29
CA VAL A 59 -7.46 0.41 -4.11
C VAL A 59 -6.37 1.05 -4.97
N VAL A 60 -6.72 1.35 -6.22
CA VAL A 60 -5.87 2.15 -7.12
C VAL A 60 -6.45 3.55 -7.15
N VAL A 61 -5.64 4.53 -6.77
CA VAL A 61 -5.96 5.95 -6.92
C VAL A 61 -5.38 6.40 -8.25
N HIS A 62 -6.27 6.67 -9.21
CA HIS A 62 -5.90 7.19 -10.52
C HIS A 62 -5.44 8.64 -10.39
N LEU A 63 -4.27 8.95 -10.94
CA LEU A 63 -3.70 10.29 -10.91
C LEU A 63 -3.69 10.88 -12.32
N ASN A 64 -4.20 12.10 -12.48
CA ASN A 64 -4.03 12.84 -13.72
C ASN A 64 -2.58 13.30 -13.87
N LYS A 65 -2.14 13.53 -15.11
CA LYS A 65 -0.85 14.17 -15.36
C LYS A 65 -0.79 15.53 -14.67
N VAL A 66 0.35 15.82 -14.05
CA VAL A 66 0.68 17.13 -13.46
C VAL A 66 0.90 18.15 -14.56
#